data_AF-X1P541-F1
#
_entry.id   AF-X1P541-F1
#
_cell.length_a   1.000
_cell.length_b   1.000
_cell.length_c   1.000
_cell.angle_alpha   90.00
_cell.angle_beta   90.00
_cell.angle_gamma   90.00
#
_symmetry.space_group_name_H-M   'P 1'
#
loop_
_entity.id
_entity.type
_entity.pdbx_description
1 polymer ?
#
loop_
_entity_poly.entity_id
_entity_poly.type
_entity_poly.pdbx_seq_one_letter_code
_entity_poly.pdbx_strand_id
1 'polypeptide(L)'
;MTAARSIGMSKFQAIRHIILPQALRLSLPPWSNEYSSVVKDTSLAYAVGVIELVREGRYIIVRTFEPMIIYITIAVIYFILTYAGNKSLGYLEEKLKIPGFETKGRKE
;
A
#
# COMPACT_ATOMS: atom_id res chain seq x y z
N MET A 1 26.69 4.99 4.10
CA MET A 1 27.58 3.80 4.12
C MET A 1 29.00 4.15 4.55
N THR A 2 29.59 5.22 4.01
CA THR A 2 30.95 5.68 4.34
C THR A 2 31.16 5.89 5.85
N ALA A 3 30.28 6.63 6.52
CA ALA A 3 30.36 6.85 7.97
C ALA A 3 30.37 5.55 8.80
N ALA A 4 29.53 4.57 8.45
CA ALA A 4 29.48 3.27 9.13
C ALA A 4 30.79 2.48 8.95
N ARG A 5 31.40 2.55 7.76
CA ARG A 5 32.69 1.90 7.49
C ARG A 5 33.85 2.60 8.19
N SER A 6 33.79 3.93 8.33
CA SER A 6 34.79 4.73 9.05
C SER A 6 34.86 4.41 10.54
N ILE A 7 33.78 3.91 11.15
CA ILE A 7 33.74 3.47 12.55
C ILE A 7 33.94 1.94 12.71
N GLY A 8 34.44 1.27 11.67
CA GLY A 8 34.81 -0.15 11.73
C GLY A 8 33.65 -1.14 11.52
N MET A 9 32.44 -0.71 11.15
CA MET A 9 31.34 -1.65 10.91
C MET A 9 31.58 -2.50 9.65
N SER A 10 31.20 -3.77 9.71
CA SER A 10 31.10 -4.62 8.53
C SER A 10 29.94 -4.15 7.62
N LYS A 11 30.00 -4.48 6.33
CA LYS A 11 28.92 -4.13 5.37
C LYS A 11 27.56 -4.63 5.87
N PHE A 12 27.50 -5.85 6.41
CA PHE A 12 26.28 -6.44 6.94
C PHE A 12 25.78 -5.69 8.18
N GLN A 13 26.67 -5.32 9.10
CA GLN A 13 26.32 -4.51 10.27
C GLN A 13 25.74 -3.15 9.85
N ALA A 14 26.37 -2.49 8.87
CA ALA A 14 25.90 -1.20 8.36
C ALA A 14 24.52 -1.32 7.69
N ILE A 15 24.27 -2.39 6.92
CA ILE A 15 22.97 -2.62 6.30
C ILE A 15 21.89 -2.86 7.36
N ARG A 16 22.11 -3.80 8.27
CA ARG A 16 21.10 -4.20 9.26
C ARG A 16 20.72 -3.07 10.22
N HIS A 17 21.70 -2.32 10.72
CA HIS A 17 21.47 -1.37 11.82
C HIS A 17 21.24 0.07 11.36
N ILE A 18 21.67 0.43 10.14
CA ILE A 18 21.61 1.83 9.66
C ILE A 18 20.75 1.91 8.40
N ILE A 19 21.15 1.22 7.32
CA ILE A 19 20.51 1.41 6.01
C ILE A 19 19.10 0.84 5.98
N LEU A 20 18.89 -0.39 6.42
CA LEU A 20 17.59 -1.06 6.40
C LEU A 20 16.51 -0.28 7.17
N PRO A 21 16.71 0.10 8.45
CA PRO A 21 15.69 0.85 9.17
C PRO A 21 15.47 2.26 8.59
N GLN A 22 16.46 2.88 7.95
CA GLN A 22 16.27 4.17 7.26
C GLN A 22 15.48 3.98 5.96
N ALA A 23 15.86 3.01 5.13
CA ALA A 23 15.21 2.71 3.87
C ALA A 23 13.73 2.36 4.09
N LEU A 24 13.42 1.51 5.08
CA LEU A 24 12.04 1.16 5.40
C LEU A 24 11.19 2.39 5.74
N ARG A 25 11.71 3.33 6.55
CA ARG A 25 11.00 4.56 6.91
C ARG A 25 10.80 5.49 5.71
N LEU A 26 11.78 5.57 4.81
CA LEU A 26 11.71 6.36 3.59
C LEU A 26 10.78 5.74 2.53
N SER A 27 10.57 4.43 2.55
CA SER A 27 9.68 3.72 1.63
C SER A 27 8.20 3.74 2.05
N LEU A 28 7.87 4.13 3.29
CA LEU A 28 6.48 4.15 3.78
C LEU A 28 5.57 5.11 3.00
N PRO A 29 5.95 6.37 2.70
CA PRO A 29 5.08 7.28 1.93
C PRO A 29 4.69 6.75 0.53
N PRO A 30 5.63 6.31 -0.34
CA PRO A 30 5.25 5.80 -1.65
C PRO A 30 4.46 4.48 -1.58
N TRP A 31 4.60 3.69 -0.51
CA TRP A 31 3.80 2.47 -0.32
C TRP A 31 2.30 2.73 -0.17
N SER A 32 1.87 3.92 0.28
CA SER A 32 0.43 4.24 0.30
C SER A 32 -0.18 4.27 -1.11
N ASN A 33 0.56 4.83 -2.07
CA ASN A 33 0.12 4.84 -3.46
C ASN A 33 0.13 3.43 -4.04
N GLU A 34 1.19 2.65 -3.79
CA GLU A 34 1.26 1.28 -4.31
C GLU A 34 0.22 0.35 -3.69
N TYR A 35 -0.06 0.47 -2.40
CA TYR A 35 -1.13 -0.26 -1.75
C TYR A 35 -2.47 -0.02 -2.48
N SER A 36 -2.77 1.24 -2.77
CA SER A 36 -4.00 1.61 -3.49
C SER A 36 -4.05 1.04 -4.90
N SER A 37 -2.92 1.00 -5.62
CA SER A 37 -2.84 0.43 -6.96
C SER A 37 -3.08 -1.07 -6.92
N VAL A 38 -2.28 -1.80 -6.13
CA VAL A 38 -2.33 -3.27 -6.06
C VAL A 38 -3.72 -3.76 -5.68
N VAL A 39 -4.39 -3.13 -4.71
CA VAL A 39 -5.77 -3.48 -4.32
C VAL A 39 -6.75 -3.38 -5.48
N LYS A 40 -6.60 -2.39 -6.36
CA LYS A 40 -7.47 -2.25 -7.54
C LYS A 40 -7.03 -3.15 -8.68
N ASP A 41 -5.73 -3.34 -8.86
CA ASP A 41 -5.16 -4.19 -9.92
C ASP A 41 -5.56 -5.65 -9.74
N THR A 42 -5.83 -6.12 -8.52
CA THR A 42 -6.38 -7.47 -8.29
C THR A 42 -7.72 -7.69 -8.98
N SER A 43 -8.53 -6.63 -9.20
CA SER A 43 -9.79 -6.76 -9.93
C SER A 43 -9.62 -7.23 -11.37
N LEU A 44 -8.46 -6.96 -11.99
CA LEU A 44 -8.14 -7.44 -13.33
C LEU A 44 -7.95 -8.96 -13.36
N ALA A 45 -7.59 -9.59 -12.24
CA ALA A 45 -7.40 -11.04 -12.15
C ALA A 45 -8.70 -11.82 -12.44
N TYR A 46 -9.86 -11.18 -12.27
CA TYR A 46 -11.16 -11.71 -12.70
C TYR A 46 -11.14 -12.16 -14.18
N ALA A 47 -10.48 -11.38 -15.05
CA ALA A 47 -10.46 -11.65 -16.49
C ALA A 47 -9.77 -12.98 -16.84
N VAL A 48 -8.85 -13.44 -15.99
CA VAL A 48 -8.11 -14.71 -16.16
C VAL A 48 -8.77 -15.85 -15.35
N GLY A 49 -9.93 -15.60 -14.75
CA GLY A 49 -10.66 -16.64 -14.01
C GLY A 49 -10.13 -16.86 -12.59
N VAL A 50 -9.58 -15.84 -11.94
CA VAL A 50 -9.41 -15.83 -10.47
C VAL A 50 -10.72 -15.41 -9.80
N ILE A 51 -11.07 -16.03 -8.67
CA ILE A 51 -12.21 -15.59 -7.85
C ILE A 51 -11.73 -14.47 -6.93
N GLU A 52 -12.19 -13.26 -7.19
CA GLU A 52 -12.03 -12.08 -6.34
C GLU A 52 -13.37 -11.35 -6.21
N LEU A 53 -13.36 -10.13 -5.64
CA LEU A 53 -14.57 -9.38 -5.28
C LEU A 53 -15.50 -9.09 -6.47
N VAL A 54 -14.96 -8.67 -7.62
CA VAL A 54 -15.74 -8.39 -8.84
C VAL A 54 -16.37 -9.66 -9.39
N ARG A 55 -15.65 -10.79 -9.33
CA ARG A 55 -16.16 -12.10 -9.76
C ARG A 55 -17.30 -12.57 -8.89
N GLU A 56 -17.14 -12.45 -7.57
CA GLU A 56 -18.17 -12.83 -6.62
C GLU A 56 -19.42 -11.98 -6.85
N GLY A 57 -19.25 -10.68 -7.05
CA GLY A 57 -20.33 -9.79 -7.46
C GLY A 57 -21.04 -10.28 -8.71
N ARG A 58 -20.31 -10.69 -9.75
CA ARG A 58 -20.91 -11.26 -10.97
C ARG A 58 -21.71 -12.54 -10.72
N TYR A 59 -21.26 -13.43 -9.84
CA TYR A 59 -22.06 -14.62 -9.48
C TYR A 59 -23.38 -14.24 -8.82
N ILE A 60 -23.40 -13.20 -8.01
CA ILE A 60 -24.63 -12.68 -7.40
C ILE A 60 -25.51 -12.00 -8.47
N ILE A 61 -24.93 -11.23 -9.40
CA ILE A 61 -25.67 -10.57 -10.48
C ILE A 61 -26.41 -11.58 -11.34
N VAL A 62 -25.79 -12.72 -11.68
CA VAL A 62 -26.43 -13.77 -12.49
C VAL A 62 -27.65 -14.37 -11.78
N ARG A 63 -27.70 -14.35 -10.44
CA ARG A 63 -28.81 -14.89 -9.64
C ARG A 63 -29.89 -13.86 -9.34
N THR A 64 -29.51 -12.60 -9.16
CA THR A 64 -30.39 -11.51 -8.69
C THR A 64 -30.87 -10.60 -9.81
N PHE A 65 -30.15 -10.57 -10.94
CA PHE A 65 -30.37 -9.65 -12.06
C PHE A 65 -30.27 -8.16 -11.70
N GLU A 66 -29.56 -7.83 -10.61
CA GLU A 66 -29.42 -6.46 -10.07
C GLU A 66 -27.96 -5.93 -10.16
N PRO A 67 -27.42 -5.65 -11.37
CA PRO A 67 -26.02 -5.28 -11.54
C PRO A 67 -25.64 -3.96 -10.86
N MET A 68 -26.53 -2.98 -10.86
CA MET A 68 -26.23 -1.63 -10.37
C MET A 68 -25.94 -1.62 -8.87
N ILE A 69 -26.84 -2.20 -8.08
CA ILE A 69 -26.71 -2.27 -6.62
C ILE A 69 -25.43 -3.05 -6.25
N ILE A 70 -25.14 -4.14 -6.96
CA ILE A 70 -24.00 -4.99 -6.68
C ILE A 70 -22.68 -4.29 -7.01
N TYR A 71 -22.57 -3.62 -8.16
CA TYR A 71 -21.35 -2.87 -8.49
C TYR A 71 -21.11 -1.66 -7.57
N ILE A 72 -22.17 -0.96 -7.15
CA ILE A 72 -22.04 0.11 -6.14
C ILE A 72 -21.53 -0.47 -4.82
N THR A 73 -22.04 -1.63 -4.40
CA THR A 73 -21.60 -2.31 -3.18
C THR A 73 -20.11 -2.68 -3.27
N ILE A 74 -19.69 -3.24 -4.40
CA ILE A 74 -18.28 -3.55 -4.68
C ILE A 74 -17.41 -2.28 -4.62
N ALA A 75 -17.86 -1.19 -5.23
CA ALA A 75 -17.15 0.09 -5.21
C ALA A 75 -16.97 0.64 -3.79
N VAL A 76 -18.01 0.54 -2.95
CA VAL A 76 -17.95 0.93 -1.53
C VAL A 76 -16.96 0.05 -0.76
N ILE A 77 -16.95 -1.27 -1.00
CA ILE A 77 -15.98 -2.18 -0.36
C ILE A 77 -14.55 -1.81 -0.77
N TYR A 78 -14.28 -1.62 -2.07
CA TYR A 78 -12.96 -1.18 -2.53
C TYR A 78 -12.56 0.16 -1.91
N PHE A 79 -13.49 1.12 -1.83
CA PHE A 79 -13.23 2.41 -1.20
C PHE A 79 -12.86 2.26 0.28
N ILE A 80 -13.59 1.45 1.05
CA ILE A 80 -13.30 1.20 2.47
C ILE A 80 -11.93 0.55 2.62
N LEU A 81 -11.59 -0.45 1.80
CA LEU A 81 -10.30 -1.12 1.84
C LEU A 81 -9.15 -0.14 1.54
N THR A 82 -9.27 0.62 0.44
CA THR A 82 -8.27 1.62 0.05
C THR A 82 -8.12 2.70 1.12
N TYR A 83 -9.22 3.25 1.64
CA TYR A 83 -9.20 4.28 2.66
C TYR A 83 -8.58 3.77 3.97
N ALA A 84 -8.99 2.58 4.44
CA ALA A 84 -8.48 1.99 5.67
C ALA A 84 -6.97 1.69 5.58
N GLY A 85 -6.50 1.15 4.46
CA GLY A 85 -5.07 0.89 4.26
C GLY A 85 -4.24 2.16 4.14
N ASN A 86 -4.69 3.15 3.37
CA ASN A 86 -4.02 4.45 3.27
C ASN A 86 -3.96 5.17 4.62
N LYS A 87 -5.05 5.15 5.40
CA LYS A 87 -5.08 5.75 6.73
C LYS A 87 -4.11 5.04 7.69
N SER A 88 -4.04 3.72 7.62
CA SER A 88 -3.12 2.92 8.45
C SER A 88 -1.67 3.21 8.10
N LEU A 89 -1.34 3.31 6.81
CA LEU A 89 0.00 3.66 6.34
C LEU A 89 0.36 5.12 6.68
N GLY A 90 -0.58 6.06 6.55
CA GLY A 90 -0.37 7.45 6.95
C GLY A 90 -0.12 7.60 8.46
N TYR A 91 -0.84 6.85 9.30
CA TYR A 91 -0.58 6.81 10.73
C TYR A 91 0.81 6.24 11.05
N LEU A 92 1.22 5.19 10.34
CA LEU A 92 2.55 4.58 10.50
C LEU A 92 3.66 5.54 10.04
N GLU A 93 3.44 6.26 8.95
CA GLU A 93 4.32 7.32 8.47
C GLU A 93 4.51 8.38 9.55
N GLU A 94 3.44 8.96 10.08
CA GLU A 94 3.51 9.99 11.12
C GLU A 94 4.28 9.53 12.35
N LYS A 95 4.07 8.29 12.79
CA LYS A 95 4.77 7.72 13.94
C LYS A 95 6.26 7.47 13.69
N LEU A 96 6.65 7.22 12.44
CA LEU A 96 8.02 6.85 12.06
C LEU A 96 8.80 7.95 11.34
N LYS A 97 8.22 9.16 11.24
CA LYS A 97 8.88 10.34 10.66
C LYS A 97 10.24 10.58 11.31
N ILE A 98 11.25 10.78 10.47
CA ILE A 98 12.61 11.13 10.91
C ILE A 98 12.70 12.66 10.93
N PRO A 99 12.87 13.30 12.11
CA PRO A 99 13.02 14.75 12.19
C PRO A 99 14.22 15.20 11.34
N GLY A 100 14.00 16.18 10.45
CA GLY A 100 15.05 16.74 9.57
C GLY A 100 15.18 16.10 8.18
N PHE A 101 14.48 14.99 7.90
CA PHE A 101 14.25 14.51 6.54
C PHE A 101 12.87 15.03 6.07
N GLU A 102 12.79 16.30 5.71
CA GLU A 102 11.60 16.83 5.05
C GLU A 102 11.48 16.17 3.68
N THR A 103 10.63 15.15 3.57
CA THR A 103 10.08 14.76 2.28
C THR A 103 9.17 15.90 1.85
N LYS A 104 9.75 16.90 1.17
CA LYS A 104 9.03 17.99 0.50
C LYS A 104 7.98 17.35 -0.41
N GLY A 105 6.71 17.34 -0.01
CA GLY A 105 5.69 16.70 -0.82
C GLY A 105 4.32 16.54 -0.17
N ARG A 106 3.63 17.66 0.08
CA ARG A 106 2.18 17.73 -0.14
C ARG A 106 1.69 19.17 -0.26
N LYS A 107 1.94 19.77 -1.42
CA LYS A 107 1.13 20.85 -1.99
C LYS A 107 1.02 20.56 -3.47
N GLU A 108 0.13 19.65 -3.84
CA GLU A 108 -0.73 19.68 -5.04
C GLU A 108 -1.99 18.86 -4.73
#